data_AF-A0A775TMF0-F1
#
_entry.id   AF-A0A775TMF0-F1
#
_cell.length_a   1.000
_cell.length_b   1.000
_cell.length_c   1.000
_cell.angle_alpha   90.00
_cell.angle_beta   90.00
_cell.angle_gamma   90.00
#
_symmetry.space_group_name_H-M   'P 1'
#
loop_
_entity.id
_entity.type
_entity.pdbx_description
1 polymer ?
#
loop_
_entity_poly.entity_id
_entity_poly.type
_entity_poly.pdbx_seq_one_letter_code
_entity_poly.pdbx_strand_id
1 'polypeptide(L)'
;EPPAYRVLTGVVDGFGRTLAFHRAAEGDVAGAVTGVTDGAGRRFHLVLTTQAQRAEVFRKQRATSLSSPAGPRSASSSSAFPDTLPAGTEYGADNGIRLEAVWLTHDPAYPDEQPTAPLARYTYTASGELRAVYDRSGTQVRGFTYDAEHAGRMVAHHYAGRPESCYRYDDTGRVTEQVNPEGLDYRFEYGESRVIITDSLNRREVLYTEGEGGLKRVVKKEHADGSITRSEYDEAGRLKAQTDAAGRRTEYSLHMASGAVTAVTGP
;
A
#
# COMPACT_ATOMS: atom_id res chain seq x y z
N GLU A 1 4.21 -21.68 24.99
CA GLU A 1 3.43 -21.03 23.92
C GLU A 1 3.57 -19.53 24.03
N PRO A 2 3.80 -18.79 22.93
CA PRO A 2 3.60 -17.35 22.98
C PRO A 2 2.10 -17.07 23.23
N PRO A 3 1.75 -16.04 24.02
CA PRO A 3 0.35 -15.79 24.38
C PRO A 3 -0.48 -15.40 23.14
N ALA A 4 -1.75 -15.82 23.13
CA ALA A 4 -2.74 -15.38 22.15
C ALA A 4 -2.75 -13.85 22.09
N TYR A 5 -2.28 -13.31 20.98
CA TYR A 5 -2.15 -11.88 20.72
C TYR A 5 -3.50 -11.17 20.89
N ARG A 6 -3.46 -9.99 21.53
CA ARG A 6 -4.61 -9.11 21.72
C ARG A 6 -5.18 -8.74 20.36
N VAL A 7 -6.39 -9.20 20.07
CA VAL A 7 -7.15 -8.75 18.89
C VAL A 7 -7.23 -7.23 18.92
N LEU A 8 -6.78 -6.56 17.86
CA LEU A 8 -6.90 -5.11 17.75
C LEU A 8 -8.38 -4.76 17.60
N THR A 9 -8.96 -4.21 18.66
CA THR A 9 -10.37 -3.78 18.76
C THR A 9 -10.55 -2.29 18.51
N GLY A 10 -9.48 -1.51 18.51
CA GLY A 10 -9.52 -0.11 18.14
C GLY A 10 -8.18 0.60 18.24
N VAL A 11 -8.16 1.84 17.75
CA VAL A 11 -7.02 2.76 17.84
C VAL A 11 -7.51 4.06 18.45
N VAL A 12 -6.73 4.65 19.35
CA VAL A 12 -7.01 5.94 19.97
C VAL A 12 -5.90 6.90 19.58
N ASP A 13 -6.26 8.09 19.09
CA ASP A 13 -5.27 9.12 18.79
C ASP A 13 -4.87 9.92 20.06
N GLY A 14 -3.86 10.79 19.93
CA GLY A 14 -3.39 11.63 21.03
C GLY A 14 -4.42 12.63 21.59
N PHE A 15 -5.58 12.75 20.95
CA PHE A 15 -6.70 13.60 21.38
C PHE A 15 -7.84 12.78 22.01
N GLY A 16 -7.67 11.47 22.17
CA GLY A 16 -8.70 10.59 22.75
C GLY A 16 -9.79 10.15 21.77
N ARG A 17 -9.69 10.49 20.47
CA ARG A 17 -10.66 10.02 19.48
C ARG A 17 -10.39 8.56 19.17
N THR A 18 -11.44 7.75 19.19
CA THR A 18 -11.34 6.30 19.04
C THR A 18 -11.87 5.85 17.68
N LEU A 19 -11.13 5.01 16.99
CA LEU A 19 -11.63 4.13 15.92
C LEU A 19 -11.88 2.76 16.55
N ALA A 20 -13.13 2.32 16.62
CA ALA A 20 -13.50 0.98 17.08
C ALA A 20 -13.69 0.04 15.89
N PHE A 21 -13.11 -1.16 15.95
CA PHE A 21 -13.20 -2.18 14.91
C PHE A 21 -14.17 -3.28 15.29
N HIS A 22 -15.09 -3.59 14.36
CA HIS A 22 -16.07 -4.66 14.48
C HIS A 22 -15.66 -5.81 13.56
N ARG A 23 -15.65 -7.04 14.09
CA ARG A 23 -15.18 -8.22 13.35
C ARG A 23 -16.31 -9.22 13.14
N ALA A 24 -16.26 -9.93 12.02
CA ALA A 24 -17.17 -11.04 11.78
C ALA A 24 -16.91 -12.16 12.79
N ALA A 25 -17.97 -12.64 13.45
CA ALA A 25 -17.88 -13.74 14.39
C ALA A 25 -17.76 -15.11 13.68
N GLU A 26 -18.42 -15.26 12.53
CA GLU A 26 -18.59 -16.51 11.81
C GLU A 26 -18.55 -16.30 10.28
N GLY A 27 -18.54 -17.40 9.52
CA GLY A 27 -18.54 -17.41 8.06
C GLY A 27 -17.15 -17.30 7.43
N ASP A 28 -17.12 -17.16 6.11
CA ASP A 28 -15.89 -17.20 5.29
C ASP A 28 -14.89 -16.07 5.60
N VAL A 29 -15.33 -15.04 6.33
CA VAL A 29 -14.52 -13.88 6.73
C VAL A 29 -14.39 -13.75 8.25
N ALA A 30 -14.64 -14.83 9.01
CA ALA A 30 -14.54 -14.83 10.46
C ALA A 30 -13.20 -14.26 10.96
N GLY A 31 -13.27 -13.38 11.97
CA GLY A 31 -12.12 -12.65 12.51
C GLY A 31 -11.69 -11.41 11.70
N ALA A 32 -12.13 -11.24 10.45
CA ALA A 32 -11.85 -10.04 9.66
C ALA A 32 -12.67 -8.83 10.13
N VAL A 33 -12.14 -7.62 9.96
CA VAL A 33 -12.85 -6.37 10.29
C VAL A 33 -13.90 -6.11 9.22
N THR A 34 -15.17 -6.13 9.60
CA THR A 34 -16.34 -5.91 8.73
C THR A 34 -17.06 -4.60 9.03
N GLY A 35 -16.65 -3.89 10.08
CA GLY A 35 -17.14 -2.56 10.36
C GLY A 35 -16.19 -1.70 11.18
N VAL A 36 -16.38 -0.39 11.10
CA VAL A 36 -15.63 0.61 11.86
C VAL A 36 -16.60 1.62 12.46
N THR A 37 -16.38 2.02 13.70
CA THR A 37 -17.02 3.20 14.28
C THR A 37 -15.96 4.24 14.58
N ASP A 38 -16.12 5.44 14.04
CA ASP A 38 -15.17 6.52 14.29
C ASP A 38 -15.47 7.32 15.55
N GLY A 39 -14.59 8.27 15.89
CA GLY A 39 -14.71 9.10 17.08
C GLY A 39 -15.91 10.06 17.06
N ALA A 40 -16.57 10.22 15.91
CA ALA A 40 -17.81 10.97 15.77
C ALA A 40 -19.06 10.08 15.86
N GLY A 41 -18.89 8.77 16.06
CA GLY A 41 -19.98 7.79 16.13
C GLY A 41 -20.50 7.34 14.77
N ARG A 42 -19.88 7.74 13.65
CA ARG A 42 -20.26 7.26 12.32
C ARG A 42 -19.91 5.80 12.18
N ARG A 43 -20.81 5.00 11.62
CA ARG A 43 -20.61 3.56 11.42
C ARG A 43 -20.40 3.26 9.94
N PHE A 44 -19.35 2.49 9.68
CA PHE A 44 -18.96 2.06 8.36
C PHE A 44 -19.09 0.54 8.27
N HIS A 45 -19.63 0.05 7.17
CA HIS A 45 -19.64 -1.37 6.83
C HIS A 45 -18.64 -1.64 5.70
N LEU A 46 -17.78 -2.63 5.93
CA LEU A 46 -16.74 -3.08 5.02
C LEU A 46 -17.24 -4.38 4.35
N VAL A 47 -17.55 -4.31 3.06
CA VAL A 47 -17.96 -5.48 2.28
C VAL A 47 -16.71 -6.23 1.87
N LEU A 48 -16.57 -7.46 2.37
CA LEU A 48 -15.43 -8.31 2.09
C LEU A 48 -15.82 -9.44 1.14
N THR A 49 -14.92 -9.82 0.23
CA THR A 49 -15.07 -10.99 -0.64
C THR A 49 -13.89 -11.93 -0.47
N THR A 50 -14.16 -13.23 -0.57
CA THR A 50 -13.11 -14.25 -0.70
C THR A 50 -12.69 -14.45 -2.14
N GLN A 51 -11.53 -15.08 -2.36
CA GLN A 51 -11.07 -15.44 -3.69
C GLN A 51 -12.07 -16.37 -4.41
N ALA A 52 -12.60 -17.37 -3.69
CA ALA A 52 -13.59 -18.30 -4.23
C ALA A 52 -14.89 -17.60 -4.67
N GLN A 53 -15.38 -16.65 -3.87
CA GLN A 53 -16.56 -15.85 -4.23
C GLN A 53 -16.31 -15.03 -5.51
N ARG A 54 -15.14 -14.37 -5.63
CA ARG A 54 -14.79 -13.63 -6.85
C ARG A 54 -14.66 -14.54 -8.07
N ALA A 55 -14.07 -15.73 -7.92
CA ALA A 55 -13.97 -16.73 -8.98
C ALA A 55 -15.36 -17.22 -9.44
N GLU A 56 -16.29 -17.42 -8.51
CA GLU A 56 -17.67 -17.79 -8.83
C GLU A 56 -18.41 -16.68 -9.59
N VAL A 57 -18.28 -15.42 -9.16
CA VAL A 57 -18.86 -14.26 -9.87
C VAL A 57 -18.32 -14.18 -11.30
N PHE A 58 -17.00 -14.35 -11.48
CA PHE A 58 -16.38 -14.38 -12.81
C PHE A 58 -16.95 -15.51 -13.68
N ARG A 59 -17.08 -16.73 -13.13
CA ARG A 59 -17.68 -17.88 -13.83
C ARG A 59 -19.12 -17.60 -14.26
N LYS A 60 -19.95 -17.05 -13.37
CA LYS A 60 -21.34 -16.67 -13.66
C LYS A 60 -21.42 -15.65 -14.79
N GLN A 61 -20.64 -14.55 -14.70
CA GLN A 61 -20.61 -13.51 -15.73
C GLN A 61 -20.22 -14.07 -17.10
N ARG A 62 -19.20 -14.94 -17.15
CA ARG A 62 -18.75 -15.57 -18.39
C ARG A 62 -19.82 -16.48 -19.00
N ALA A 63 -20.54 -17.25 -18.19
CA ALA A 63 -21.64 -18.10 -18.66
C ALA A 63 -22.76 -17.26 -19.29
N THR A 64 -23.13 -16.14 -18.65
CA THR A 64 -24.13 -15.21 -19.20
C THR A 64 -23.68 -14.59 -20.52
N SER A 65 -22.40 -14.18 -20.64
CA SER A 65 -21.85 -13.63 -21.88
C SER A 65 -21.81 -14.66 -23.02
N LEU A 66 -21.55 -15.93 -22.72
CA LEU A 66 -21.53 -17.02 -23.70
C LEU A 66 -22.94 -17.44 -24.17
N SER A 67 -23.98 -17.13 -23.39
CA SER A 67 -25.38 -17.44 -23.71
C SER A 67 -26.10 -16.36 -24.54
N SER A 68 -25.44 -15.22 -24.83
CA SER A 68 -26.02 -14.13 -25.62
C SER A 68 -25.86 -14.35 -27.15
N PRO A 69 -26.89 -14.12 -28.01
CA PRO A 69 -26.86 -14.57 -29.41
C PRO A 69 -26.08 -13.70 -30.43
N ALA A 70 -25.25 -12.71 -30.05
CA ALA A 70 -24.69 -11.76 -31.01
C ALA A 70 -23.17 -11.50 -30.84
N GLY A 71 -22.39 -11.81 -31.88
CA GLY A 71 -21.03 -11.29 -32.12
C GLY A 71 -19.92 -12.35 -32.27
N PRO A 72 -18.91 -12.13 -33.14
CA PRO A 72 -17.90 -13.14 -33.47
C PRO A 72 -17.05 -13.50 -32.25
N ARG A 73 -16.86 -14.80 -32.07
CA ARG A 73 -16.12 -15.39 -30.97
C ARG A 73 -14.64 -15.03 -31.07
N SER A 74 -14.22 -13.99 -30.35
CA SER A 74 -12.81 -13.88 -29.98
C SER A 74 -12.52 -14.97 -28.97
N ALA A 75 -11.85 -16.03 -29.42
CA ALA A 75 -11.11 -16.94 -28.57
C ALA A 75 -9.90 -16.19 -27.99
N SER A 76 -10.15 -15.14 -27.20
CA SER A 76 -9.12 -14.59 -26.33
C SER A 76 -8.84 -15.64 -25.27
N SER A 77 -7.61 -16.10 -25.23
CA SER A 77 -6.99 -16.91 -24.19
C SER A 77 -7.20 -16.26 -22.82
N SER A 78 -8.39 -16.42 -22.26
CA SER A 78 -8.80 -15.75 -21.03
C SER A 78 -8.32 -16.59 -19.86
N SER A 79 -7.29 -16.07 -19.19
CA SER A 79 -6.83 -16.48 -17.88
C SER A 79 -8.02 -16.81 -16.97
N ALA A 80 -8.00 -18.01 -16.38
CA ALA A 80 -8.99 -18.41 -15.40
C ALA A 80 -8.85 -17.54 -14.15
N PHE A 81 -9.98 -17.15 -13.55
CA PHE A 81 -9.98 -16.56 -12.21
C PHE A 81 -9.92 -17.71 -11.20
N PRO A 82 -8.80 -17.90 -10.48
CA PRO A 82 -8.61 -19.10 -9.66
C PRO A 82 -9.43 -19.03 -8.38
N ASP A 83 -9.90 -20.17 -7.87
CA ASP A 83 -10.66 -20.23 -6.60
C ASP A 83 -9.76 -19.97 -5.37
N THR A 84 -8.43 -20.17 -5.50
CA THR A 84 -7.43 -19.96 -4.43
C THR A 84 -6.25 -19.14 -4.93
N LEU A 85 -5.60 -18.40 -4.03
CA LEU A 85 -4.34 -17.72 -4.31
C LEU A 85 -3.13 -18.61 -3.94
N PRO A 86 -1.94 -18.37 -4.51
CA PRO A 86 -0.72 -19.06 -4.11
C PRO A 86 -0.47 -18.97 -2.60
N ALA A 87 0.06 -20.04 -2.02
CA ALA A 87 0.32 -20.15 -0.59
C ALA A 87 1.54 -19.29 -0.20
N GLY A 88 1.33 -17.99 -0.03
CA GLY A 88 2.32 -17.07 0.51
C GLY A 88 2.93 -16.10 -0.51
N THR A 89 3.17 -14.90 -0.03
CA THR A 89 4.04 -13.89 -0.61
C THR A 89 5.30 -13.77 0.26
N GLU A 90 6.31 -13.01 -0.17
CA GLU A 90 7.42 -12.62 0.71
C GLU A 90 6.96 -11.88 1.99
N TYR A 91 5.72 -11.37 1.99
CA TYR A 91 5.07 -10.67 3.09
C TYR A 91 4.12 -11.54 3.94
N GLY A 92 4.09 -12.86 3.70
CA GLY A 92 3.28 -13.82 4.45
C GLY A 92 2.12 -14.44 3.65
N ALA A 93 1.33 -15.28 4.32
CA ALA A 93 0.20 -15.99 3.72
C ALA A 93 -0.94 -15.03 3.36
N ASP A 94 -1.34 -15.03 2.10
CA ASP A 94 -2.51 -14.30 1.62
C ASP A 94 -3.78 -15.14 1.84
N ASN A 95 -4.70 -14.63 2.65
CA ASN A 95 -5.96 -15.31 2.96
C ASN A 95 -7.04 -15.15 1.86
N GLY A 96 -6.74 -14.42 0.79
CA GLY A 96 -7.65 -14.19 -0.33
C GLY A 96 -8.85 -13.29 -0.03
N ILE A 97 -8.96 -12.74 1.18
CA ILE A 97 -10.00 -11.79 1.55
C ILE A 97 -9.64 -10.41 1.01
N ARG A 98 -10.60 -9.73 0.39
CA ARG A 98 -10.43 -8.38 -0.15
C ARG A 98 -11.62 -7.49 0.19
N LEU A 99 -11.36 -6.20 0.37
CA LEU A 99 -12.38 -5.18 0.58
C LEU A 99 -12.98 -4.79 -0.77
N GLU A 100 -14.24 -5.07 -1.02
CA GLU A 100 -14.91 -4.70 -2.28
C GLU A 100 -15.57 -3.33 -2.20
N ALA A 101 -16.15 -2.96 -1.05
CA ALA A 101 -16.85 -1.69 -0.88
C ALA A 101 -16.86 -1.20 0.56
N VAL A 102 -16.93 0.12 0.72
CA VAL A 102 -17.11 0.79 2.02
C VAL A 102 -18.44 1.52 2.01
N TRP A 103 -19.31 1.23 2.98
CA TRP A 103 -20.60 1.90 3.15
C TRP A 103 -20.60 2.73 4.42
N LEU A 104 -21.20 3.91 4.37
CA LEU A 104 -21.61 4.64 5.57
C LEU A 104 -23.02 4.18 5.91
N THR A 105 -23.19 3.50 7.05
CA THR A 105 -24.46 2.90 7.46
C THR A 105 -25.13 3.66 8.61
N HIS A 106 -24.41 4.58 9.24
CA HIS A 106 -24.97 5.47 10.25
C HIS A 106 -24.13 6.73 10.35
N ASP A 107 -24.79 7.89 10.35
CA ASP A 107 -24.18 9.19 10.64
C ASP A 107 -25.02 9.93 11.68
N PRO A 108 -24.52 10.16 12.92
CA PRO A 108 -25.26 10.89 13.93
C PRO A 108 -25.62 12.33 13.56
N ALA A 109 -24.84 12.99 12.69
CA ALA A 109 -25.14 14.34 12.23
C ALA A 109 -26.24 14.38 11.18
N TYR A 110 -26.42 13.29 10.42
CA TYR A 110 -27.36 13.17 9.32
C TYR A 110 -28.08 11.80 9.35
N PRO A 111 -28.92 11.54 10.36
CA PRO A 111 -29.49 10.21 10.58
C PRO A 111 -30.38 9.72 9.42
N ASP A 112 -31.04 10.65 8.72
CA ASP A 112 -32.01 10.36 7.66
C ASP A 112 -31.42 10.46 6.25
N GLU A 113 -30.17 10.91 6.09
CA GLU A 113 -29.52 11.13 4.78
C GLU A 113 -28.39 10.13 4.51
N GLN A 114 -28.68 8.84 4.68
CA GLN A 114 -27.69 7.81 4.36
C GLN A 114 -27.47 7.72 2.84
N PRO A 115 -26.21 7.57 2.40
CA PRO A 115 -25.92 7.34 0.99
C PRO A 115 -26.53 6.04 0.45
N THR A 116 -27.07 6.14 -0.75
CA THR A 116 -27.59 5.00 -1.52
C THR A 116 -26.50 4.24 -2.29
N ALA A 117 -25.28 4.76 -2.31
CA ALA A 117 -24.13 4.19 -2.97
C ALA A 117 -22.94 4.06 -2.00
N PRO A 118 -22.05 3.07 -2.19
CA PRO A 118 -20.86 2.94 -1.36
C PRO A 118 -19.98 4.18 -1.49
N LEU A 119 -19.27 4.54 -0.42
CA LEU A 119 -18.30 5.63 -0.40
C LEU A 119 -17.10 5.38 -1.32
N ALA A 120 -16.70 4.11 -1.42
CA ALA A 120 -15.64 3.64 -2.29
C ALA A 120 -15.90 2.20 -2.71
N ARG A 121 -15.44 1.81 -3.91
CA ARG A 121 -15.35 0.41 -4.34
C ARG A 121 -13.97 0.07 -4.85
N TYR A 122 -13.62 -1.19 -4.79
CA TYR A 122 -12.33 -1.72 -5.20
C TYR A 122 -12.52 -2.94 -6.08
N THR A 123 -11.68 -3.07 -7.11
CA THR A 123 -11.64 -4.27 -7.94
C THR A 123 -10.25 -4.88 -7.93
N TYR A 124 -10.17 -6.17 -8.23
CA TYR A 124 -8.95 -6.95 -8.08
C TYR A 124 -8.64 -7.75 -9.34
N THR A 125 -7.36 -8.03 -9.58
CA THR A 125 -6.91 -8.98 -10.60
C THR A 125 -7.26 -10.42 -10.19
N ALA A 126 -7.12 -11.37 -11.11
CA ALA A 126 -7.28 -12.80 -10.81
C ALA A 126 -6.29 -13.29 -9.73
N SER A 127 -5.09 -12.69 -9.70
CA SER A 127 -4.04 -12.92 -8.71
C SER A 127 -4.31 -12.21 -7.38
N GLY A 128 -5.43 -11.49 -7.26
CA GLY A 128 -5.84 -10.81 -6.02
C GLY A 128 -5.18 -9.44 -5.80
N GLU A 129 -4.55 -8.84 -6.80
CA GLU A 129 -3.91 -7.52 -6.69
C GLU A 129 -4.94 -6.41 -6.89
N LEU A 130 -4.79 -5.27 -6.19
CA LEU A 130 -5.73 -4.15 -6.33
C LEU A 130 -5.61 -3.54 -7.72
N ARG A 131 -6.68 -3.62 -8.53
CA ARG A 131 -6.71 -3.16 -9.92
C ARG A 131 -7.22 -1.74 -10.06
N ALA A 132 -8.30 -1.39 -9.36
CA ALA A 132 -8.89 -0.07 -9.47
C ALA A 132 -9.62 0.35 -8.18
N VAL A 133 -9.69 1.67 -7.98
CA VAL A 133 -10.47 2.32 -6.93
C VAL A 133 -11.51 3.21 -7.58
N TYR A 134 -12.75 3.08 -7.13
CA TYR A 134 -13.88 3.89 -7.58
C TYR A 134 -14.39 4.76 -6.43
N ASP A 135 -14.71 6.01 -6.72
CA ASP A 135 -15.38 6.89 -5.76
C ASP A 135 -16.89 6.60 -5.67
N ARG A 136 -17.60 7.40 -4.86
CA ARG A 136 -19.06 7.29 -4.65
C ARG A 136 -19.87 7.48 -5.93
N SER A 137 -19.38 8.25 -6.91
CA SER A 137 -20.04 8.43 -8.21
C SER A 137 -19.88 7.22 -9.12
N GLY A 138 -19.00 6.28 -8.75
CA GLY A 138 -18.62 5.16 -9.60
C GLY A 138 -17.53 5.50 -10.61
N THR A 139 -16.92 6.68 -10.51
CA THR A 139 -15.79 7.06 -11.36
C THR A 139 -14.53 6.36 -10.87
N GLN A 140 -13.77 5.76 -11.78
CA GLN A 140 -12.47 5.20 -11.44
C GLN A 140 -11.52 6.35 -11.12
N VAL A 141 -11.08 6.45 -9.86
CA VAL A 141 -10.18 7.51 -9.39
C VAL A 141 -8.72 7.09 -9.38
N ARG A 142 -8.45 5.78 -9.35
CA ARG A 142 -7.11 5.20 -9.44
C ARG A 142 -7.13 3.89 -10.21
N GLY A 143 -6.05 3.61 -10.94
CA GLY A 143 -5.80 2.33 -11.60
C GLY A 143 -4.37 1.86 -11.37
N PHE A 144 -4.20 0.55 -11.36
CA PHE A 144 -2.92 -0.12 -11.12
C PHE A 144 -2.74 -1.27 -12.12
N THR A 145 -1.52 -1.41 -12.61
CA THR A 145 -1.13 -2.45 -13.56
C THR A 145 0.03 -3.24 -12.97
N TYR A 146 -0.03 -4.56 -13.07
CA TYR A 146 0.96 -5.48 -12.49
C TYR A 146 1.61 -6.33 -13.58
N ASP A 147 2.82 -6.78 -13.28
CA ASP A 147 3.55 -7.77 -14.05
C ASP A 147 2.81 -9.12 -13.97
N ALA A 148 2.49 -9.69 -15.13
CA ALA A 148 1.77 -10.96 -15.21
C ALA A 148 2.61 -12.17 -14.78
N GLU A 149 3.93 -12.06 -14.85
CA GLU A 149 4.88 -13.12 -14.51
C GLU A 149 5.34 -13.01 -13.04
N HIS A 150 5.32 -11.81 -12.47
CA HIS A 150 5.79 -11.52 -11.12
C HIS A 150 4.63 -11.00 -10.25
N ALA A 151 3.93 -11.92 -9.60
CA ALA A 151 2.80 -11.59 -8.71
C ALA A 151 3.17 -10.50 -7.68
N GLY A 152 2.34 -9.46 -7.59
CA GLY A 152 2.52 -8.32 -6.69
C GLY A 152 3.41 -7.20 -7.24
N ARG A 153 4.12 -7.41 -8.36
CA ARG A 153 5.02 -6.39 -8.93
C ARG A 153 4.22 -5.39 -9.76
N MET A 154 3.90 -4.23 -9.17
CA MET A 154 3.21 -3.14 -9.86
C MET A 154 4.12 -2.47 -10.89
N VAL A 155 3.74 -2.51 -12.17
CA VAL A 155 4.51 -1.88 -13.26
C VAL A 155 3.99 -0.50 -13.62
N ALA A 156 2.77 -0.16 -13.24
CA ALA A 156 2.22 1.16 -13.51
C ALA A 156 1.07 1.55 -12.58
N HIS A 157 0.85 2.86 -12.42
CA HIS A 157 -0.33 3.40 -11.76
C HIS A 157 -0.74 4.75 -12.35
N HIS A 158 -2.02 5.08 -12.24
CA HIS A 158 -2.55 6.37 -12.66
C HIS A 158 -3.70 6.84 -11.79
N TYR A 159 -3.94 8.14 -11.83
CA TYR A 159 -5.12 8.80 -11.27
C TYR A 159 -6.09 9.17 -12.40
N ALA A 160 -7.36 9.36 -12.08
CA ALA A 160 -8.34 9.84 -13.04
C ALA A 160 -7.86 11.12 -13.76
N GLY A 161 -7.90 11.09 -15.10
CA GLY A 161 -7.54 12.23 -15.94
C GLY A 161 -6.05 12.58 -15.96
N ARG A 162 -5.17 11.74 -15.38
CA ARG A 162 -3.72 11.96 -15.35
C ARG A 162 -2.99 10.89 -16.16
N PRO A 163 -1.84 11.20 -16.77
CA PRO A 163 -0.98 10.20 -17.39
C PRO A 163 -0.54 9.11 -16.41
N GLU A 164 -0.15 7.96 -16.95
CA GLU A 164 0.33 6.83 -16.16
C GLU A 164 1.80 7.00 -15.76
N SER A 165 2.09 6.71 -14.49
CA SER A 165 3.46 6.56 -13.98
C SER A 165 3.88 5.10 -14.05
N CYS A 166 5.06 4.83 -14.60
CA CYS A 166 5.53 3.46 -14.88
C CYS A 166 6.82 3.14 -14.12
N TYR A 167 7.03 1.86 -13.85
CA TYR A 167 8.17 1.33 -13.13
C TYR A 167 8.85 0.21 -13.93
N ARG A 168 10.19 0.23 -13.95
CA ARG A 168 11.00 -0.90 -14.44
C ARG A 168 11.79 -1.49 -13.28
N TYR A 169 12.06 -2.78 -13.38
CA TYR A 169 12.68 -3.57 -12.33
C TYR A 169 13.92 -4.29 -12.86
N ASP A 170 14.90 -4.52 -12.00
CA ASP A 170 15.96 -5.49 -12.26
C ASP A 170 15.50 -6.93 -11.96
N ASP A 171 16.35 -7.91 -12.28
CA ASP A 171 16.07 -9.33 -12.07
C ASP A 171 15.89 -9.70 -10.58
N THR A 172 16.36 -8.85 -9.68
CA THR A 172 16.18 -9.02 -8.23
C THR A 172 14.90 -8.35 -7.71
N GLY A 173 14.12 -7.71 -8.58
CA GLY A 173 12.86 -7.05 -8.24
C GLY A 173 13.00 -5.66 -7.66
N ARG A 174 14.16 -5.00 -7.80
CA ARG A 174 14.34 -3.60 -7.37
C ARG A 174 13.98 -2.66 -8.51
N VAL A 175 13.33 -1.54 -8.19
CA VAL A 175 12.96 -0.51 -9.17
C VAL A 175 14.22 0.15 -9.73
N THR A 176 14.48 0.03 -11.02
CA THR A 176 15.61 0.67 -11.72
C THR A 176 15.21 1.95 -12.42
N GLU A 177 13.95 2.09 -12.82
CA GLU A 177 13.43 3.30 -13.45
C GLU A 177 12.02 3.62 -12.97
N GLN A 178 11.75 4.91 -12.79
CA GLN A 178 10.42 5.46 -12.62
C GLN A 178 10.20 6.53 -13.68
N VAL A 179 9.18 6.35 -14.51
CA VAL A 179 8.72 7.37 -15.46
C VAL A 179 7.51 8.06 -14.84
N ASN A 180 7.57 9.38 -14.69
CA ASN A 180 6.52 10.20 -14.10
C ASN A 180 6.21 11.37 -15.04
N PRO A 181 5.21 11.24 -15.94
CA PRO A 181 4.93 12.28 -16.94
C PRO A 181 4.50 13.63 -16.36
N GLU A 182 4.09 13.68 -15.09
CA GLU A 182 3.70 14.92 -14.41
C GLU A 182 4.85 15.53 -13.59
N GLY A 183 6.05 14.95 -13.65
CA GLY A 183 7.21 15.38 -12.87
C GLY A 183 8.54 14.94 -13.47
N LEU A 184 9.48 14.63 -12.59
CA LEU A 184 10.79 14.10 -12.98
C LEU A 184 10.74 12.58 -13.10
N ASP A 185 11.44 12.06 -14.10
CA ASP A 185 11.76 10.63 -14.17
C ASP A 185 13.00 10.37 -13.31
N TYR A 186 13.12 9.15 -12.80
CA TYR A 186 14.24 8.74 -11.97
C TYR A 186 14.84 7.42 -12.45
N ARG A 187 16.17 7.34 -12.42
CA ARG A 187 16.92 6.10 -12.58
C ARG A 187 17.66 5.78 -11.30
N PHE A 188 17.69 4.50 -10.94
CA PHE A 188 18.30 3.98 -9.72
C PHE A 188 19.38 2.98 -10.06
N GLU A 189 20.59 3.20 -9.56
CA GLU A 189 21.70 2.25 -9.64
C GLU A 189 22.04 1.76 -8.23
N TYR A 190 21.94 0.45 -8.02
CA TYR A 190 22.18 -0.16 -6.71
C TYR A 190 23.57 -0.79 -6.65
N GLY A 191 24.38 -0.33 -5.70
CA GLY A 191 25.62 -0.97 -5.28
C GLY A 191 25.48 -1.73 -3.96
N GLU A 192 26.57 -2.30 -3.48
CA GLU A 192 26.59 -3.04 -2.21
C GLU A 192 26.21 -2.16 -1.01
N SER A 193 26.80 -0.97 -0.90
CA SER A 193 26.61 -0.03 0.22
C SER A 193 26.16 1.35 -0.24
N ARG A 194 25.60 1.46 -1.45
CA ARG A 194 25.10 2.74 -1.99
C ARG A 194 23.99 2.59 -3.01
N VAL A 195 23.20 3.65 -3.17
CA VAL A 195 22.21 3.83 -4.24
C VAL A 195 22.46 5.17 -4.91
N ILE A 196 22.58 5.17 -6.24
CA ILE A 196 22.70 6.40 -7.04
C ILE A 196 21.34 6.67 -7.66
N ILE A 197 20.84 7.89 -7.50
CA ILE A 197 19.57 8.36 -8.03
C ILE A 197 19.87 9.46 -9.03
N THR A 198 19.43 9.29 -10.27
CA THR A 198 19.58 10.31 -11.33
C THR A 198 18.21 10.72 -11.83
N ASP A 199 17.89 12.01 -11.75
CA ASP A 199 16.63 12.53 -12.29
C ASP A 199 16.72 12.85 -13.79
N SER A 200 15.59 13.18 -14.42
CA SER A 200 15.52 13.55 -15.84
C SER A 200 16.24 14.85 -16.21
N LEU A 201 16.66 15.65 -15.21
CA LEU A 201 17.53 16.84 -15.40
C LEU A 201 19.01 16.49 -15.26
N ASN A 202 19.35 15.20 -15.14
CA ASN A 202 20.70 14.67 -14.88
C ASN A 202 21.31 15.15 -13.55
N ARG A 203 20.48 15.56 -12.59
CA ARG A 203 20.95 15.80 -11.23
C ARG A 203 21.10 14.46 -10.53
N ARG A 204 22.21 14.30 -9.81
CA ARG A 204 22.61 13.03 -9.22
C ARG A 204 22.69 13.13 -7.71
N GLU A 205 21.99 12.24 -7.02
CA GLU A 205 22.05 12.05 -5.58
C GLU A 205 22.68 10.68 -5.27
N VAL A 206 23.47 10.58 -4.21
CA VAL A 206 24.04 9.30 -3.76
C VAL A 206 23.68 9.06 -2.31
N LEU A 207 22.99 7.96 -2.05
CA LEU A 207 22.68 7.44 -0.73
C LEU A 207 23.73 6.38 -0.37
N TYR A 208 24.42 6.55 0.75
CA TYR A 208 25.31 5.53 1.31
C TYR A 208 24.58 4.82 2.44
N THR A 209 24.63 3.49 2.41
CA THR A 209 23.85 2.65 3.30
C THR A 209 24.72 1.68 4.08
N GLU A 210 24.36 1.47 5.35
CA GLU A 210 24.93 0.45 6.22
C GLU A 210 23.85 -0.51 6.72
N GLY A 211 24.24 -1.75 7.04
CA GLY A 211 23.33 -2.83 7.46
C GLY A 211 23.07 -3.85 6.35
N GLU A 212 22.37 -4.93 6.70
CA GLU A 212 22.10 -6.07 5.81
C GLU A 212 20.66 -6.57 5.94
N GLY A 213 20.23 -7.46 5.04
CA GLY A 213 18.99 -8.22 5.18
C GLY A 213 17.70 -7.39 5.26
N GLY A 214 17.61 -6.29 4.52
CA GLY A 214 16.45 -5.37 4.53
C GLY A 214 16.49 -4.30 5.62
N LEU A 215 17.52 -4.30 6.48
CA LEU A 215 17.75 -3.28 7.52
C LEU A 215 18.80 -2.23 7.11
N LYS A 216 18.94 -1.98 5.80
CA LYS A 216 19.86 -0.97 5.27
C LYS A 216 19.37 0.43 5.63
N ARG A 217 20.24 1.22 6.25
CA ARG A 217 19.96 2.59 6.69
C ARG A 217 20.83 3.57 5.94
N VAL A 218 20.24 4.68 5.50
CA VAL A 218 20.99 5.76 4.87
C VAL A 218 21.77 6.51 5.94
N VAL A 219 23.09 6.37 5.94
CA VAL A 219 24.01 7.00 6.90
C VAL A 219 24.66 8.26 6.35
N LYS A 220 24.70 8.41 5.02
CA LYS A 220 25.19 9.61 4.34
C LYS A 220 24.40 9.82 3.05
N LYS A 221 24.07 11.07 2.76
CA LYS A 221 23.43 11.50 1.52
C LYS A 221 24.25 12.62 0.89
N GLU A 222 24.71 12.39 -0.32
CA GLU A 222 25.34 13.38 -1.19
C GLU A 222 24.26 13.93 -2.13
N HIS A 223 23.97 15.21 -2.01
CA HIS A 223 22.99 15.90 -2.82
C HIS A 223 23.58 16.31 -4.17
N ALA A 224 22.71 16.64 -5.13
CA ALA A 224 23.14 17.03 -6.47
C ALA A 224 23.93 18.35 -6.52
N ASP A 225 23.80 19.20 -5.51
CA ASP A 225 24.59 20.43 -5.35
C ASP A 225 25.95 20.18 -4.67
N GLY A 226 26.29 18.92 -4.38
CA GLY A 226 27.51 18.52 -3.69
C GLY A 226 27.45 18.63 -2.18
N SER A 227 26.36 19.14 -1.60
CA SER A 227 26.18 19.16 -0.15
C SER A 227 26.03 17.74 0.41
N ILE A 228 26.41 17.56 1.67
CA ILE A 228 26.43 16.24 2.32
C ILE A 228 25.71 16.33 3.66
N THR A 229 24.79 15.39 3.88
CA THR A 229 24.20 15.16 5.20
C THR A 229 24.59 13.78 5.71
N ARG A 230 24.68 13.63 7.04
CA ARG A 230 24.98 12.34 7.69
C ARG A 230 23.96 12.06 8.77
N SER A 231 23.62 10.79 8.92
CA SER A 231 22.65 10.29 9.90
C SER A 231 23.27 9.13 10.66
N GLU A 232 23.08 9.13 11.97
CA GLU A 232 23.51 8.06 12.85
C GLU A 232 22.30 7.44 13.53
N TYR A 233 22.33 6.13 13.66
CA TYR A 233 21.24 5.36 14.25
C TYR A 233 21.75 4.58 15.47
N ASP A 234 20.84 4.29 16.40
CA ASP A 234 21.09 3.31 17.45
C ASP A 234 20.88 1.87 16.94
N GLU A 235 21.11 0.87 17.81
CA GLU A 235 20.98 -0.55 17.47
C GLU A 235 19.55 -0.95 17.06
N ALA A 236 18.54 -0.26 17.60
CA ALA A 236 17.14 -0.43 17.22
C ALA A 236 16.80 0.27 15.89
N GLY A 237 17.75 1.02 15.31
CA GLY A 237 17.60 1.73 14.06
C GLY A 237 16.93 3.09 14.15
N ARG A 238 16.85 3.66 15.35
CA ARG A 238 16.26 4.97 15.58
C ARG A 238 17.33 6.04 15.40
N LEU A 239 16.97 7.17 14.81
CA LEU A 239 17.89 8.28 14.55
C LEU A 239 18.39 8.85 15.89
N LYS A 240 19.71 8.81 16.14
CA LYS A 240 20.34 9.35 17.36
C LYS A 240 21.07 10.66 17.11
N ALA A 241 21.54 10.89 15.88
CA ALA A 241 22.18 12.15 15.51
C ALA A 241 22.09 12.40 14.01
N GLN A 242 22.15 13.67 13.64
CA GLN A 242 22.20 14.11 12.26
C GLN A 242 23.20 15.26 12.12
N THR A 243 24.01 15.23 11.08
CA THR A 243 24.90 16.34 10.69
C THR A 243 24.40 16.94 9.40
N ASP A 244 24.12 18.24 9.40
CA ASP A 244 23.66 18.95 8.21
C ASP A 244 24.80 19.31 7.24
N ALA A 245 24.44 19.92 6.11
CA ALA A 245 25.39 20.36 5.09
C ALA A 245 26.40 21.42 5.57
N ALA A 246 26.08 22.16 6.64
CA ALA A 246 26.98 23.14 7.25
C ALA A 246 27.89 22.51 8.31
N GLY A 247 27.80 21.19 8.54
CA GLY A 247 28.56 20.49 9.57
C GLY A 247 27.98 20.62 10.97
N ARG A 248 26.77 21.19 11.13
CA ARG A 248 26.10 21.32 12.42
C ARG A 248 25.49 19.99 12.81
N ARG A 249 25.78 19.54 14.03
CA ARG A 249 25.33 18.26 14.57
C ARG A 249 24.17 18.47 15.54
N THR A 250 23.06 17.78 15.29
CA THR A 250 21.92 17.71 16.19
C THR A 250 21.78 16.28 16.70
N GLU A 251 21.64 16.11 18.01
CA GLU A 251 21.50 14.83 18.71
C GLU A 251 20.10 14.67 19.30
N TYR A 252 19.58 13.44 19.26
CA TYR A 252 18.25 13.08 19.72
C TYR A 252 18.34 12.06 20.85
N SER A 253 17.87 12.43 22.04
CA SER A 253 17.70 11.49 23.15
C SER A 253 16.34 10.83 23.05
N LEU A 254 16.29 9.50 23.10
CA LEU A 254 15.05 8.73 22.87
C LEU A 254 14.61 7.99 24.13
N HIS A 255 13.31 8.00 24.40
CA HIS A 255 12.73 7.16 25.42
C HIS A 255 12.85 5.68 25.01
N MET A 256 13.43 4.86 25.88
CA MET A 256 13.84 3.49 25.54
C MET A 256 12.69 2.61 25.03
N ALA A 257 11.51 2.69 25.65
CA ALA A 257 10.38 1.80 25.32
C ALA A 257 9.45 2.34 24.23
N SER A 258 9.24 3.65 24.17
CA SER A 258 8.28 4.25 23.22
C SER A 258 8.94 4.79 21.96
N GLY A 259 10.26 4.97 21.95
CA GLY A 259 10.99 5.63 20.87
C GLY A 259 10.71 7.13 20.76
N ALA A 260 9.95 7.72 21.68
CA ALA A 260 9.65 9.15 21.67
C ALA A 260 10.92 9.98 21.92
N VAL A 261 11.06 11.09 21.18
CA VAL A 261 12.14 12.05 21.44
C VAL A 261 11.90 12.72 22.78
N THR A 262 12.89 12.64 23.67
CA THR A 262 12.88 13.20 25.03
C THR A 262 13.72 14.47 25.13
N ALA A 263 14.75 14.60 24.30
CA ALA A 263 15.55 15.82 24.19
C ALA A 263 16.14 15.95 22.79
N VAL A 264 16.38 17.20 22.38
CA VAL A 264 17.11 17.56 21.15
C VAL A 264 18.24 18.50 21.56
N THR A 265 19.48 18.15 21.23
CA THR A 265 20.67 18.97 21.51
C THR A 265 21.30 19.39 20.19
N GLY A 266 21.42 20.69 19.94
CA GLY A 266 22.06 21.25 18.76
C GLY A 266 23.09 22.32 19.13
N PRO A 267 23.86 22.83 18.15
CA PRO A 267 24.85 23.88 18.36
C PRO A 267 24.23 25.24 18.72
#